data_AF-A0A8M1KN65-F1
#
_entry.id   AF-A0A8M1KN65-F1
#
_cell.length_a   1.000
_cell.length_b   1.000
_cell.length_c   1.000
_cell.angle_alpha   90.00
_cell.angle_beta   90.00
_cell.angle_gamma   90.00
#
_symmetry.space_group_name_H-M   'P 1'
#
loop_
_entity.id
_entity.type
_entity.pdbx_description
1 polymer ?
#
loop_
_entity_poly.entity_id
_entity_poly.type
_entity_poly.pdbx_seq_one_letter_code
_entity_poly.pdbx_strand_id
1 'polypeptide(L)'
;MSVQISTDCVSGCMCPSGLVSDGKGGCISEDDCPCIHNGVPHQPGETVKVDCNTCVCQARKWQCSTNQCHGTCAIYGDGHYITFDEKLFVFNGGCEYILVQDFCSNNKDNGTFRVITENIPCGTTGTTCSKAIKIFLGVRNLASFAK
;
A
#
# COMPACT_ATOMS: atom_id res chain seq x y z
N MET A 1 13.60 -20.55 10.48
CA MET A 1 13.29 -21.27 11.73
C MET A 1 12.54 -22.52 11.35
N SER A 2 13.20 -23.67 11.46
CA SER A 2 12.59 -24.97 11.22
C SER A 2 11.73 -25.30 12.44
N VAL A 3 10.41 -25.40 12.29
CA VAL A 3 9.57 -25.96 13.34
C VAL A 3 9.87 -27.46 13.37
N GLN A 4 10.72 -27.89 14.31
CA GLN A 4 10.89 -29.32 14.59
C GLN A 4 9.60 -29.80 15.25
N ILE A 5 8.81 -30.57 14.50
CA ILE A 5 7.68 -31.30 15.05
C ILE A 5 8.28 -32.50 15.78
N SER A 6 8.24 -32.47 17.12
CA SER A 6 8.62 -33.60 17.96
C SER A 6 7.60 -34.72 17.78
N THR A 7 8.07 -35.92 17.42
CA THR A 7 7.24 -37.14 17.31
C THR A 7 6.96 -37.80 18.65
N ASP A 8 7.69 -37.39 19.70
CA ASP A 8 7.53 -37.94 21.04
C ASP A 8 6.47 -37.17 21.83
N CYS A 9 5.46 -37.89 22.32
CA CYS A 9 4.46 -37.32 23.22
C CYS A 9 5.09 -36.97 24.56
N VAL A 10 5.00 -35.70 24.95
CA VAL A 10 5.43 -35.24 26.27
C VAL A 10 4.23 -35.25 27.21
N SER A 11 4.38 -35.81 28.41
CA SER A 11 3.33 -35.77 29.44
C SER A 11 2.99 -34.32 29.80
N GLY A 12 1.71 -33.95 29.70
CA GLY A 12 1.25 -32.60 29.99
C GLY A 12 -0.28 -32.47 29.91
N CYS A 13 -0.77 -31.28 30.22
CA CYS A 13 -2.18 -30.94 30.05
C CYS A 13 -2.42 -30.45 28.62
N MET A 14 -3.54 -30.88 28.03
CA MET A 14 -4.01 -30.42 26.72
C MET A 14 -5.43 -29.90 26.84
N CYS A 15 -5.83 -29.03 25.91
CA CYS A 15 -7.21 -28.58 25.85
C CYS A 15 -8.14 -29.73 25.43
N PRO A 16 -9.37 -29.77 25.98
CA PRO A 16 -10.40 -30.69 25.52
C PRO A 16 -10.68 -30.54 24.02
N SER A 17 -11.25 -31.58 23.41
CA SER A 17 -11.62 -31.55 22.00
C SER A 17 -12.52 -30.34 21.66
N GLY A 18 -12.16 -29.59 20.62
CA GLY A 18 -12.88 -28.40 20.17
C GLY A 18 -12.42 -27.08 20.80
N LEU A 19 -11.45 -27.11 21.72
CA LEU A 19 -10.85 -25.92 22.33
C LEU A 19 -9.35 -25.84 22.02
N VAL A 20 -8.83 -24.62 22.05
CA VAL A 20 -7.41 -24.32 21.84
C VAL A 20 -6.84 -23.56 23.03
N SER A 21 -5.54 -23.73 23.29
CA SER A 21 -4.86 -23.02 24.37
C SER A 21 -4.77 -21.53 24.07
N ASP A 22 -5.08 -20.70 25.06
CA ASP A 22 -4.95 -19.24 24.98
C ASP A 22 -3.52 -18.73 25.28
N GLY A 23 -2.58 -19.64 25.55
CA GLY A 23 -1.20 -19.32 25.94
C GLY A 23 -1.04 -18.78 27.37
N LYS A 24 -2.13 -18.66 28.12
CA LYS A 24 -2.18 -18.22 29.53
C LYS A 24 -2.61 -19.34 30.48
N GLY A 25 -2.78 -20.55 29.96
CA GLY A 25 -3.22 -21.73 30.71
C GLY A 25 -4.72 -22.00 30.63
N GLY A 26 -5.47 -21.18 29.88
CA GLY A 26 -6.88 -21.39 29.58
C GLY A 26 -7.09 -22.12 28.25
N CYS A 27 -8.32 -22.59 28.05
CA CYS A 27 -8.78 -23.19 26.80
C CYS A 27 -10.00 -22.43 26.30
N ILE A 28 -9.92 -21.89 25.09
CA ILE A 28 -10.96 -21.04 24.47
C ILE A 28 -11.45 -21.65 23.17
N SER A 29 -12.60 -21.18 22.67
CA SER A 29 -13.05 -21.53 21.32
C SER A 29 -12.04 -21.01 20.31
N GLU A 30 -11.90 -21.74 19.21
CA GLU A 30 -11.11 -21.29 18.07
C GLU A 30 -11.52 -19.90 17.55
N ASP A 31 -12.81 -19.55 17.65
CA ASP A 31 -13.33 -18.25 17.21
C ASP A 31 -12.96 -17.10 18.15
N ASP A 32 -12.63 -17.42 19.40
CA ASP A 32 -12.25 -16.44 20.44
C ASP A 32 -10.75 -16.09 20.39
N CYS A 33 -9.99 -16.76 19.52
CA CYS A 33 -8.58 -16.44 19.35
C CYS A 33 -8.40 -15.04 18.74
N PRO A 34 -7.41 -14.27 19.24
CA PRO A 34 -7.13 -12.93 18.75
C PRO A 34 -6.60 -12.94 17.30
N CYS A 35 -6.88 -11.88 16.56
CA CYS A 35 -6.26 -11.60 15.26
C CYS A 35 -4.90 -10.91 15.49
N ILE A 36 -3.95 -11.11 14.56
CA ILE A 36 -2.65 -10.41 14.62
C ILE A 36 -2.62 -9.34 13.53
N HIS A 37 -2.20 -8.13 13.89
CA HIS A 37 -1.90 -7.05 12.94
C HIS A 37 -0.60 -6.36 13.36
N ASN A 38 0.39 -6.30 12.45
CA ASN A 38 1.74 -5.78 12.73
C ASN A 38 2.41 -6.39 13.98
N GLY A 39 2.17 -7.68 14.24
CA GLY A 39 2.69 -8.41 15.39
C GLY A 39 1.94 -8.17 16.70
N VAL A 40 0.91 -7.32 16.72
CA VAL A 40 0.09 -7.03 17.92
C VAL A 40 -1.19 -7.88 17.91
N PRO A 41 -1.54 -8.53 19.03
CA PRO A 41 -2.78 -9.27 19.15
C PRO A 41 -3.99 -8.35 19.41
N HIS A 42 -5.08 -8.60 18.71
CA HIS A 42 -6.35 -7.89 18.79
C HIS A 42 -7.49 -8.85 19.13
N GLN A 43 -8.29 -8.52 20.14
CA GLN A 43 -9.41 -9.37 20.58
C GLN A 43 -10.53 -9.42 19.54
N PRO A 44 -11.36 -10.49 19.53
CA PRO A 44 -12.56 -10.53 18.72
C PRO A 44 -13.45 -9.28 18.92
N GLY A 45 -13.89 -8.69 17.82
CA GLY A 45 -14.66 -7.44 17.80
C GLY A 45 -13.81 -6.16 17.78
N GLU A 46 -12.51 -6.23 18.08
CA GLU A 46 -11.63 -5.07 17.92
C GLU A 46 -11.45 -4.70 16.45
N THR A 47 -11.13 -3.42 16.23
CA THR A 47 -11.01 -2.85 14.89
C THR A 47 -9.66 -2.21 14.67
N VAL A 48 -9.17 -2.32 13.44
CA VAL A 48 -8.01 -1.58 12.95
C VAL A 48 -8.38 -0.85 11.67
N LYS A 49 -7.67 0.25 11.40
CA LYS A 49 -7.75 0.93 10.11
C LYS A 49 -6.57 0.53 9.24
N VAL A 50 -6.87 0.10 8.01
CA VAL A 50 -5.88 -0.16 6.96
C VAL A 50 -6.26 0.75 5.80
N ASP A 51 -5.40 1.74 5.52
CA ASP A 51 -5.69 2.89 4.66
C ASP A 51 -7.00 3.60 5.08
N CYS A 52 -7.99 3.62 4.20
CA CYS A 52 -9.32 4.16 4.47
C CYS A 52 -10.34 3.09 4.90
N ASN A 53 -9.93 1.82 4.94
CA ASN A 53 -10.79 0.70 5.27
C ASN A 53 -10.79 0.38 6.77
N THR A 54 -11.94 -0.08 7.26
CA THR A 54 -12.10 -0.55 8.64
C THR A 54 -12.15 -2.07 8.63
N CYS A 55 -11.28 -2.69 9.42
CA CYS A 55 -11.17 -4.13 9.56
C CYS A 55 -11.56 -4.56 10.97
N VAL A 56 -12.49 -5.50 11.08
CA VAL A 56 -12.95 -6.06 12.36
C VAL A 56 -12.36 -7.45 12.52
N CYS A 57 -11.80 -7.76 13.70
CA CYS A 57 -11.36 -9.10 14.03
C CYS A 57 -12.58 -9.99 14.31
N GLN A 58 -12.83 -11.00 13.48
CA GLN A 58 -13.93 -11.93 13.66
C GLN A 58 -13.46 -13.35 13.32
N ALA A 59 -13.60 -14.28 14.27
CA ALA A 59 -13.23 -15.69 14.10
C ALA A 59 -11.81 -15.87 13.53
N ARG A 60 -10.81 -15.23 14.18
CA ARG A 60 -9.40 -15.19 13.77
C ARG A 60 -9.10 -14.56 12.40
N LYS A 61 -10.07 -13.90 11.76
CA LYS A 61 -9.91 -13.28 10.44
C LYS A 61 -10.23 -11.81 10.50
N TRP A 62 -9.53 -11.03 9.68
CA TRP A 62 -9.86 -9.63 9.44
C TRP A 62 -10.98 -9.54 8.40
N GLN A 63 -12.14 -9.04 8.82
CA GLN A 63 -13.25 -8.70 7.94
C GLN A 63 -13.17 -7.19 7.65
N CYS A 64 -12.74 -6.82 6.45
CA CYS A 64 -12.49 -5.43 6.06
C CYS A 64 -13.56 -4.90 5.12
N SER A 65 -13.85 -3.60 5.22
CA SER A 65 -14.55 -2.88 4.15
C SER A 65 -13.72 -2.86 2.85
N THR A 66 -14.39 -2.67 1.71
CA THR A 66 -13.78 -2.67 0.38
C THR A 66 -13.87 -1.30 -0.31
N ASN A 67 -13.71 -0.23 0.47
CA ASN A 67 -13.76 1.13 -0.05
C ASN A 67 -12.54 1.40 -0.94
N GLN A 68 -12.77 2.13 -2.03
CA GLN A 68 -11.70 2.62 -2.88
C GLN A 68 -11.01 3.82 -2.22
N CYS A 69 -9.78 3.61 -1.76
CA CYS A 69 -8.98 4.64 -1.10
C CYS A 69 -8.28 5.54 -2.12
N HIS A 70 -7.82 6.71 -1.67
CA HIS A 70 -6.97 7.58 -2.49
C HIS A 70 -5.60 6.91 -2.68
N GLY A 71 -5.11 6.88 -3.90
CA GLY A 71 -3.74 6.48 -4.23
C GLY A 71 -2.81 7.70 -4.31
N THR A 72 -1.53 7.50 -4.02
CA THR A 72 -0.50 8.53 -4.19
C THR A 72 0.55 8.05 -5.19
N CYS A 73 0.83 8.87 -6.21
CA CYS A 73 1.99 8.72 -7.07
C CYS A 73 3.06 9.71 -6.62
N ALA A 74 4.33 9.29 -6.59
CA ALA A 74 5.44 10.12 -6.16
C ALA A 74 6.58 10.10 -7.19
N ILE A 75 7.22 11.25 -7.36
CA ILE A 75 8.52 11.39 -8.03
C ILE A 75 9.48 11.96 -7.02
N TYR A 76 10.69 11.39 -6.92
CA TYR A 76 11.73 11.91 -6.04
C TYR A 76 13.12 11.64 -6.60
N GLY A 77 14.09 12.45 -6.17
CA GLY A 77 15.49 12.27 -6.54
C GLY A 77 15.74 12.34 -8.05
N ASP A 78 16.60 11.42 -8.53
CA ASP A 78 17.07 11.32 -9.89
C ASP A 78 16.26 10.27 -10.66
N GLY A 79 15.12 10.67 -11.21
CA GLY A 79 14.28 9.79 -12.03
C GLY A 79 13.61 8.63 -11.30
N HIS A 80 13.41 8.69 -9.98
CA HIS A 80 12.68 7.63 -9.25
C HIS A 80 11.19 7.92 -9.20
N TYR A 81 10.39 6.91 -9.50
CA TYR A 81 8.94 6.97 -9.56
C TYR A 81 8.31 5.88 -8.70
N ILE A 82 7.27 6.24 -7.97
CA ILE A 82 6.31 5.33 -7.33
C ILE A 82 4.94 5.57 -7.98
N THR A 83 4.38 4.54 -8.59
CA THR A 83 3.04 4.60 -9.18
C THR A 83 1.93 4.52 -8.13
N PHE A 84 0.69 4.78 -8.53
CA PHE A 84 -0.48 4.66 -7.64
C PHE A 84 -0.70 3.25 -7.08
N ASP A 85 -0.20 2.22 -7.77
CA ASP A 85 -0.18 0.81 -7.35
C ASP A 85 1.16 0.39 -6.72
N GLU A 86 1.90 1.36 -6.18
CA GLU A 86 3.13 1.17 -5.39
C GLU A 86 4.31 0.51 -6.12
N LYS A 87 4.30 0.50 -7.45
CA LYS A 87 5.42 -0.03 -8.22
C LYS A 87 6.53 1.01 -8.34
N LEU A 88 7.75 0.55 -8.10
CA LEU A 88 8.97 1.34 -8.14
C LEU A 88 9.62 1.24 -9.53
N PHE A 89 9.94 2.39 -10.11
CA PHE A 89 10.65 2.48 -11.39
C PHE A 89 11.71 3.57 -11.36
N VAL A 90 12.74 3.40 -12.19
CA VAL A 90 13.76 4.42 -12.46
C VAL A 90 13.72 4.76 -13.94
N PHE A 91 13.59 6.05 -14.25
CA PHE A 91 13.51 6.55 -15.61
C PHE A 91 14.20 7.90 -15.75
N ASN A 92 15.26 7.93 -16.56
CA ASN A 92 16.14 9.09 -16.76
C ASN A 92 15.91 9.73 -18.13
N GLY A 93 14.66 10.05 -18.46
CA GLY A 93 14.31 10.74 -19.70
C GLY A 93 14.57 12.24 -19.62
N GLY A 94 15.27 12.80 -20.62
CA GLY A 94 15.57 14.25 -20.72
C GLY A 94 14.55 15.04 -21.53
N CYS A 95 13.26 14.88 -21.24
CA CYS A 95 12.16 15.52 -21.96
C CYS A 95 11.00 15.85 -21.00
N GLU A 96 9.92 16.41 -21.55
CA GLU A 96 8.64 16.49 -20.87
C GLU A 96 7.89 15.16 -20.95
N TYR A 97 7.39 14.69 -19.81
CA TYR A 97 6.62 13.46 -19.72
C TYR A 97 5.33 13.68 -18.94
N ILE A 98 4.31 12.93 -19.33
CA ILE A 98 3.03 12.91 -18.65
C ILE A 98 3.21 12.03 -17.41
N LEU A 99 3.05 12.62 -16.24
CA LEU A 99 3.07 11.88 -14.97
C LEU A 99 1.73 11.21 -14.72
N VAL A 100 0.64 11.95 -14.90
CA VAL A 100 -0.73 11.46 -14.76
C VAL A 100 -1.67 12.28 -15.63
N GLN A 101 -2.68 11.63 -16.19
CA GLN A 101 -3.75 12.23 -16.96
C GLN A 101 -4.99 11.33 -16.91
N ASP A 102 -6.14 11.87 -17.27
CA ASP A 102 -7.40 11.12 -17.41
C ASP A 102 -7.89 10.95 -18.85
N PHE A 103 -7.21 11.53 -19.85
CA PHE A 103 -7.46 11.28 -21.28
C PHE A 103 -6.78 10.00 -21.79
N CYS A 104 -7.09 8.87 -21.18
CA CYS A 104 -6.45 7.56 -21.46
C CYS A 104 -7.15 6.74 -22.58
N SER A 105 -8.19 7.29 -23.21
CA SER A 105 -9.00 6.62 -24.24
C SER A 105 -8.86 7.28 -25.62
N ASN A 106 -9.34 6.61 -26.66
CA ASN A 106 -9.32 7.10 -28.05
C ASN A 106 -10.07 8.43 -28.26
N ASN A 107 -10.97 8.82 -27.35
CA ASN A 107 -11.57 10.15 -27.31
C ASN A 107 -10.71 11.10 -26.46
N LYS A 108 -9.78 11.78 -27.13
CA LYS A 108 -8.84 12.74 -26.52
C LYS A 108 -9.52 13.98 -25.91
N ASP A 109 -10.83 14.15 -26.12
CA ASP A 109 -11.58 15.35 -25.74
C ASP A 109 -12.31 15.24 -24.38
N ASN A 110 -12.25 14.08 -23.71
CA ASN A 110 -12.96 13.83 -22.44
C ASN A 110 -12.07 13.92 -21.19
N GLY A 111 -10.84 14.42 -21.32
CA GLY A 111 -9.94 14.60 -20.18
C GLY A 111 -10.22 15.89 -19.40
N THR A 112 -10.15 15.83 -18.08
CA THR A 112 -10.32 16.97 -17.19
C THR A 112 -8.98 17.49 -16.63
N PHE A 113 -7.92 16.68 -16.60
CA PHE A 113 -6.63 17.13 -16.09
C PHE A 113 -5.41 16.39 -16.64
N ARG A 114 -4.25 17.04 -16.55
CA ARG A 114 -2.94 16.40 -16.69
C ARG A 114 -1.89 17.07 -15.83
N VAL A 115 -0.94 16.26 -15.39
CA VAL A 115 0.28 16.72 -14.73
C VAL A 115 1.46 16.29 -15.57
N ILE A 116 2.31 17.26 -15.92
CA ILE A 116 3.51 17.05 -16.73
C ILE A 116 4.73 17.34 -15.87
N THR A 117 5.72 16.46 -15.95
CA THR A 117 7.06 16.68 -15.40
C THR A 117 8.03 17.04 -16.52
N GLU A 118 8.78 18.11 -16.33
CA GLU A 118 9.88 18.51 -17.20
C GLU A 118 11.18 18.04 -16.56
N ASN A 119 11.78 17.01 -17.17
CA ASN A 119 13.04 16.46 -16.71
C ASN A 119 14.16 16.94 -17.64
N ILE A 120 15.17 17.59 -17.06
CA ILE A 120 16.37 17.98 -17.81
C ILE A 120 17.58 17.19 -17.30
N PRO A 121 18.54 16.88 -18.18
CA PRO A 121 19.83 16.36 -17.75
C PRO A 121 20.45 17.31 -16.71
N CYS A 122 20.74 16.78 -15.54
CA CYS A 122 21.42 17.48 -14.44
C CYS A 122 22.59 16.61 -14.01
N GLY A 123 23.81 17.11 -14.14
CA GLY A 123 25.03 16.35 -13.84
C GLY A 123 25.76 15.81 -15.07
N THR A 124 26.81 15.02 -14.85
CA THR A 124 27.77 14.58 -15.88
C THR A 124 27.58 13.12 -16.31
N THR A 125 26.71 12.38 -15.64
CA THR A 125 26.53 10.91 -15.79
C THR A 125 25.23 10.53 -16.52
N GLY A 126 24.55 11.47 -17.16
CA GLY A 126 23.27 11.22 -17.85
C GLY A 126 22.05 11.14 -16.93
N THR A 127 22.19 11.61 -15.70
CA THR A 127 21.15 11.74 -14.68
C THR A 127 20.19 12.90 -15.01
N THR A 128 18.91 12.78 -14.66
CA THR A 128 17.89 13.79 -15.01
C THR A 128 17.10 14.22 -13.78
N CYS A 129 17.01 15.53 -13.59
CA CYS A 129 16.28 16.14 -12.47
C CYS A 129 14.97 16.70 -13.00
N SER A 130 13.90 16.52 -12.23
CA SER A 130 12.66 17.25 -12.44
C SER A 130 12.87 18.72 -12.11
N LYS A 131 12.83 19.56 -13.15
CA LYS A 131 13.02 21.01 -13.04
C LYS A 131 11.69 21.73 -12.85
N ALA A 132 10.63 21.24 -13.49
CA ALA A 132 9.31 21.85 -13.38
C ALA A 132 8.17 20.82 -13.37
N ILE A 133 7.15 21.11 -12.58
CA ILE A 133 5.86 20.40 -12.57
C ILE A 133 4.79 21.35 -13.11
N LYS A 134 4.12 20.97 -14.18
CA LYS A 134 3.05 21.74 -14.83
C LYS A 134 1.72 21.04 -14.62
N ILE A 135 0.77 21.73 -13.99
CA ILE A 135 -0.57 21.21 -13.71
C ILE A 135 -1.58 21.89 -14.63
N PHE A 136 -2.35 21.08 -15.35
CA PHE A 136 -3.43 21.55 -16.22
C PHE A 136 -4.78 21.03 -15.74
N LEU A 137 -5.76 21.92 -15.67
CA LEU A 137 -7.18 21.60 -15.52
C LEU A 137 -7.89 21.99 -16.82
N GLY A 138 -8.34 20.99 -17.57
CA GLY A 138 -8.75 21.13 -18.97
C GLY A 138 -7.61 21.71 -19.82
N VAL A 139 -7.90 22.79 -20.54
CA VAL A 139 -6.91 23.53 -21.34
C VAL A 139 -6.11 24.57 -20.55
N ARG A 140 -6.45 24.82 -19.29
CA ARG A 140 -5.84 25.89 -18.49
C ARG A 140 -4.64 25.36 -17.71
N ASN A 141 -3.51 26.06 -17.82
CA ASN A 141 -2.39 25.88 -16.89
C ASN A 141 -2.78 26.49 -15.55
N LEU A 142 -2.91 25.66 -14.52
CA LEU A 142 -3.28 26.10 -13.18
C LEU A 142 -2.06 26.58 -12.42
N ALA A 143 -0.97 25.81 -12.50
CA ALA A 143 0.25 26.09 -11.78
C ALA A 143 1.44 25.48 -12.50
N SER A 144 2.57 26.17 -12.40
CA SER A 144 3.87 25.69 -12.83
C SER A 144 4.86 25.88 -11.68
N PHE A 145 5.28 24.79 -11.08
CA PHE A 145 6.24 24.78 -9.98
C PHE A 145 7.61 24.46 -10.55
N ALA A 146 8.53 25.41 -10.50
CA ALA A 146 9.92 25.17 -10.86
C ALA A 146 10.78 25.09 -9.60
N LYS A 147 11.77 24.21 -9.62
CA LYS A 147 12.82 24.13 -8.60
C LYS A 147 14.00 25.02 -8.97
#